data_AF-A0A7S0JW34-F1
#
_entry.id   AF-A0A7S0JW34-F1
#
_cell.length_a   1.000
_cell.length_b   1.000
_cell.length_c   1.000
_cell.angle_alpha   90.00
_cell.angle_beta   90.00
_cell.angle_gamma   90.00
#
_symmetry.space_group_name_H-M   'P 1'
#
loop_
_entity.id
_entity.type
_entity.pdbx_description
1 polymer ?
#
loop_
_entity_poly.entity_id
_entity_poly.type
_entity_poly.pdbx_seq_one_letter_code
_entity_poly.pdbx_strand_id
1 'polypeptide(L)'
;FLEGARWDFDEAKLVEPQAMSLYETMPVVHFLPVIPRAEGKKRAGGVADSAAMYSCPMYLYPVRTGTRERPSFMRMVELNAGDFTSDFWIKRGTALLLALAQ
;
A
#
# COMPACT_ATOMS: atom_id res chain seq x y z
N PHE A 1 -5.85 -5.25 -4.74
CA PHE A 1 -5.29 -4.61 -5.95
C PHE A 1 -4.47 -3.40 -5.55
N LEU A 2 -3.53 -3.00 -6.41
CA LEU A 2 -2.69 -1.83 -6.24
C LEU A 2 -2.90 -0.92 -7.46
N GLU A 3 -3.16 0.36 -7.21
CA GLU A 3 -3.36 1.40 -8.22
C GLU A 3 -2.12 2.29 -8.30
N GLY A 4 -1.67 2.62 -9.51
CA GLY A 4 -0.56 3.57 -9.73
C GLY A 4 0.83 3.04 -9.36
N ALA A 5 0.95 1.75 -9.04
CA ALA A 5 2.20 1.03 -8.80
C ALA A 5 1.99 -0.47 -9.00
N ARG A 6 3.09 -1.23 -9.04
CA ARG A 6 3.08 -2.70 -9.00
C ARG A 6 3.82 -3.18 -7.75
N TRP A 7 3.41 -4.33 -7.23
CA TRP A 7 4.14 -5.02 -6.19
C TRP A 7 5.08 -6.05 -6.80
N ASP A 8 6.36 -5.99 -6.44
CA ASP A 8 7.33 -7.02 -6.77
C ASP A 8 7.24 -8.16 -5.75
N PHE A 9 6.96 -9.38 -6.23
CA PHE A 9 6.81 -10.56 -5.36
C PHE A 9 8.16 -11.12 -4.91
N ASP A 10 9.22 -10.94 -5.70
CA ASP A 10 10.53 -11.49 -5.41
C ASP A 10 11.25 -10.62 -4.36
N GLU A 11 11.22 -9.30 -4.54
CA GLU A 11 11.87 -8.34 -3.65
C GLU A 11 10.96 -7.76 -2.56
N ALA A 12 9.66 -8.07 -2.59
CA ALA A 12 8.66 -7.55 -1.66
C ALA A 12 8.71 -6.00 -1.53
N LYS A 13 8.72 -5.31 -2.68
CA LYS A 13 8.84 -3.85 -2.77
C LYS A 13 7.90 -3.25 -3.82
N LEU A 14 7.64 -1.95 -3.69
CA LEU A 14 6.94 -1.18 -4.72
C LEU A 14 7.86 -0.90 -5.91
N VAL A 15 7.32 -1.15 -7.10
CA VAL A 15 7.99 -0.89 -8.38
C VAL A 15 7.02 -0.18 -9.32
N GLU A 16 7.56 0.40 -10.40
CA GLU A 16 6.72 1.06 -11.39
C GLU A 16 5.74 0.09 -12.06
N PRO A 17 4.52 0.54 -12.37
CA PRO A 17 3.53 -0.29 -13.03
C PRO A 17 3.93 -0.58 -14.48
N GLN A 18 3.38 -1.66 -15.04
CA GLN A 18 3.58 -1.96 -16.46
C GLN A 18 2.83 -0.93 -17.33
N ALA A 19 3.35 -0.69 -18.54
CA ALA A 19 2.70 0.20 -19.51
C ALA A 19 1.25 -0.23 -19.75
N MET A 20 0.32 0.73 -19.72
CA MET A 20 -1.12 0.54 -19.89
C MET A 20 -1.79 -0.34 -18.81
N SER A 21 -1.12 -0.60 -17.68
CA SER A 21 -1.72 -1.27 -16.52
C SER A 21 -2.17 -0.24 -15.49
N LEU A 22 -3.49 -0.13 -15.29
CA LEU A 22 -4.07 0.77 -14.30
C LEU A 22 -4.07 0.17 -12.89
N TYR A 23 -4.32 -1.14 -12.81
CA TYR A 23 -4.41 -1.89 -11.57
C TYR A 23 -3.58 -3.15 -11.64
N GLU A 24 -2.82 -3.40 -10.59
CA GLU A 24 -2.01 -4.60 -10.44
C GLU A 24 -2.53 -5.47 -9.29
N THR A 25 -2.26 -6.77 -9.39
CA THR A 25 -2.56 -7.68 -8.29
C THR A 25 -1.58 -7.47 -7.14
N MET A 26 -2.05 -7.67 -5.92
CA MET A 26 -1.26 -7.52 -4.71
C MET A 26 -1.34 -8.85 -3.94
N PRO A 27 -0.28 -9.30 -3.28
CA PRO A 27 -0.33 -10.51 -2.45
C PRO A 27 -1.40 -10.43 -1.34
N VAL A 28 -1.72 -11.57 -0.74
CA VAL A 28 -2.62 -11.58 0.41
C VAL A 28 -1.90 -10.98 1.63
N VAL A 29 -2.49 -9.93 2.22
CA VAL A 29 -1.96 -9.29 3.43
C VAL A 29 -2.73 -9.76 4.66
N HIS A 30 -2.01 -10.35 5.60
CA HIS A 30 -2.58 -10.74 6.90
C HIS A 30 -2.46 -9.61 7.92
N PHE A 31 -3.60 -9.12 8.40
CA PHE A 31 -3.66 -8.18 9.52
C PHE A 31 -3.74 -8.96 10.83
N LEU A 32 -2.58 -9.17 11.46
CA LEU A 32 -2.53 -9.78 12.79
C LEU A 32 -2.79 -8.70 13.86
N PRO A 33 -3.70 -8.95 14.82
CA PRO A 33 -3.89 -8.05 15.94
C PRO A 33 -2.61 -8.05 16.77
N VAL A 34 -1.98 -6.89 16.87
CA VAL A 34 -0.78 -6.69 17.68
C VAL A 34 -1.04 -5.55 18.64
N ILE A 35 -0.60 -5.69 19.90
CA ILE A 35 -0.53 -4.55 20.81
C ILE A 35 0.43 -3.55 20.16
N PRO A 36 0.02 -2.28 19.97
CA PRO A 36 0.91 -1.26 19.39
C PRO A 36 2.18 -1.23 20.24
N ARG A 37 3.31 -1.62 19.65
CA ARG A 37 4.60 -1.36 20.27
C ARG A 37 4.76 0.16 20.23
N ALA A 38 5.11 0.78 21.36
CA ALA A 38 5.49 2.19 21.42
C ALA A 38 6.38 2.53 20.21
N GLU A 39 6.17 3.71 19.61
CA GLU A 39 6.54 4.16 18.25
C GLU A 39 7.97 3.89 17.73
N GLY A 40 8.85 3.23 18.48
CA GLY A 40 10.25 3.00 18.13
C GLY A 40 10.64 1.60 17.64
N LYS A 41 9.78 0.58 17.66
CA LYS A 41 10.20 -0.79 17.27
C LYS A 41 9.51 -1.31 16.01
N LYS A 42 10.05 -0.88 14.87
CA LYS A 42 9.82 -1.48 13.54
C LYS A 42 9.89 -3.01 13.64
N ARG A 43 9.06 -3.71 12.85
CA ARG A 43 8.98 -5.18 12.83
C ARG A 43 10.39 -5.77 12.66
N ALA A 44 10.94 -6.32 13.74
CA ALA A 44 12.07 -7.22 13.70
C ALA A 44 11.54 -8.57 13.20
N GLY A 45 11.63 -8.78 11.89
CA GLY A 45 11.18 -10.01 11.24
C GLY A 45 11.19 -9.87 9.72
N GLY A 46 12.38 -9.95 9.12
CA GLY A 46 12.58 -10.14 7.69
C GLY A 46 12.90 -8.87 6.89
N VAL A 47 14.21 -8.62 6.74
CA VAL A 47 14.91 -7.93 5.63
C VAL A 47 14.21 -6.71 5.00
N ALA A 48 14.53 -5.52 5.50
CA ALA A 48 14.85 -4.34 4.68
C ALA A 48 15.24 -3.19 5.64
N ASP A 49 16.54 -3.03 5.81
CA ASP A 49 17.18 -1.91 6.50
C ASP A 49 16.62 -0.57 6.04
N SER A 50 15.77 0.09 6.83
CA SER A 50 15.50 1.53 6.68
C SER A 50 15.15 2.06 5.27
N ALA A 51 14.84 1.19 4.31
CA ALA A 51 14.30 1.56 3.01
C ALA A 51 12.99 2.30 3.28
N ALA A 52 12.81 3.44 2.63
CA ALA A 52 11.70 4.35 2.91
C ALA A 52 10.39 3.53 2.96
N MET A 53 9.73 3.49 4.11
CA MET A 53 8.40 2.89 4.18
C MET A 53 7.42 3.91 3.59
N TYR A 54 6.53 3.44 2.72
CA TYR A 54 5.45 4.23 2.17
C TYR A 54 4.16 3.88 2.91
N SER A 55 3.56 4.88 3.55
CA SER A 55 2.25 4.75 4.16
C SER A 55 1.19 4.85 3.06
N CYS A 56 0.76 3.70 2.55
CA CYS A 56 -0.18 3.60 1.43
C CYS A 56 -1.62 3.64 1.93
N PRO A 57 -2.49 4.53 1.39
CA PRO A 57 -3.90 4.52 1.72
C PRO A 57 -4.61 3.32 1.08
N MET A 58 -5.41 2.61 1.88
CA MET A 58 -6.25 1.50 1.44
C MET A 58 -7.71 1.93 1.36
N TYR A 59 -8.31 1.74 0.18
CA TYR A 59 -9.72 1.99 -0.09
C TYR A 59 -10.47 0.70 -0.41
N LEU A 60 -11.77 0.70 -0.13
CA LEU A 60 -12.66 -0.38 -0.50
C LEU A 60 -12.90 -0.42 -2.02
N TYR A 61 -13.11 0.75 -2.63
CA TYR A 61 -13.37 0.94 -4.06
C TYR A 61 -12.43 1.99 -4.67
N PRO A 62 -12.26 2.05 -6.00
CA PRO A 62 -11.43 3.07 -6.66
C PRO A 62 -11.96 4.50 -6.44
N VAL A 63 -13.27 4.65 -6.23
CA VAL A 63 -13.90 5.94 -5.95
C VAL A 63 -13.51 6.39 -4.54
N ARG A 64 -12.59 7.36 -4.46
CA ARG A 64 -12.05 7.88 -3.19
C ARG A 64 -13.03 8.81 -2.44
N THR A 65 -14.08 9.27 -3.10
CA THR A 65 -15.11 10.17 -2.57
C THR A 65 -16.30 9.39 -1.99
N GLY A 66 -16.03 8.45 -1.08
CA GLY A 66 -17.10 7.70 -0.41
C GLY A 66 -18.08 8.63 0.34
N THR A 67 -19.33 8.22 0.50
CA THR A 67 -20.31 8.95 1.30
C THR A 67 -20.08 8.71 2.79
N ARG A 68 -20.68 9.51 3.67
CA ARG A 68 -20.54 9.34 5.12
C ARG A 68 -21.03 7.97 5.59
N GLU A 69 -22.07 7.46 4.94
CA GLU A 69 -22.71 6.17 5.24
C GLU A 69 -21.93 4.99 4.64
N ARG A 70 -21.10 5.25 3.62
CA ARG A 70 -20.27 4.26 2.93
C ARG A 70 -18.89 4.86 2.63
N PRO A 71 -18.03 5.01 3.66
CA PRO A 71 -16.70 5.56 3.48
C PRO A 71 -15.88 4.59 2.62
N SER A 72 -15.16 5.14 1.63
CA SER A 72 -14.27 4.33 0.80
C SER A 72 -12.94 4.08 1.48
N PHE A 73 -12.46 5.02 2.30
CA PHE A 73 -11.17 4.89 2.99
C PHE A 73 -11.28 3.90 4.15
N MET A 74 -10.32 2.97 4.24
CA MET A 74 -10.29 1.93 5.25
C MET A 74 -9.15 2.14 6.26
N ARG A 75 -7.90 2.18 5.78
CA ARG A 75 -6.71 2.25 6.66
C ARG A 75 -5.46 2.66 5.90
N MET A 76 -4.44 3.17 6.61
CA MET A 76 -3.06 3.24 6.11
C MET A 76 -2.32 1.90 6.30
N VAL A 77 -1.62 1.46 5.26
CA VAL A 77 -0.81 0.24 5.25
C VAL A 77 0.62 0.61 4.93
N GLU A 78 1.55 0.18 5.78
CA GLU A 78 2.98 0.39 5.55
C GLU A 78 3.48 -0.60 4.50
N LEU A 79 3.94 -0.08 3.36
CA LEU A 79 4.55 -0.83 2.27
C LEU A 79 6.03 -0.45 2.14
N ASN A 80 6.83 -1.35 1.60
CA ASN A 80 8.21 -1.04 1.24
C ASN A 80 8.23 -0.17 -0.03
N ALA A 81 8.75 1.06 0.04
CA ALA A 81 8.78 1.97 -1.12
C ALA A 81 9.81 1.56 -2.19
N GLY A 82 10.66 0.57 -1.90
CA GLY A 82 11.67 0.06 -2.82
C GLY A 82 12.74 1.10 -3.10
N ASP A 83 13.00 1.32 -4.39
CA ASP A 83 14.09 2.19 -4.86
C ASP A 83 13.71 3.69 -4.85
N PHE A 84 12.42 3.99 -4.64
CA PHE A 84 11.89 5.36 -4.62
C PHE A 84 11.54 5.83 -3.20
N THR A 85 11.48 7.15 -3.02
CA THR A 85 11.05 7.74 -1.74
C THR A 85 9.52 7.67 -1.57
N SER A 86 9.05 7.80 -0.33
CA SER A 86 7.61 7.88 -0.02
C SER A 86 6.90 8.98 -0.84
N ASP A 87 7.51 10.16 -0.96
CA ASP A 87 6.95 11.29 -1.70
C ASP A 87 6.69 11.00 -3.19
N PHE A 88 7.46 10.11 -3.79
CA PHE A 88 7.26 9.69 -5.18
C PHE A 88 5.90 8.99 -5.33
N TRP A 89 5.60 8.07 -4.43
CA TRP A 89 4.34 7.32 -4.42
C TRP A 89 3.15 8.19 -3.98
N ILE A 90 3.37 9.12 -3.06
CA ILE A 90 2.36 10.13 -2.67
C ILE A 90 1.94 10.96 -3.89
N LYS A 91 2.89 11.48 -4.66
CA LYS A 91 2.61 12.31 -5.85
C LYS A 91 1.90 11.54 -6.96
N ARG A 92 2.16 10.23 -7.08
CA ARG A 92 1.44 9.34 -8.01
C ARG A 92 0.05 8.95 -7.53
N GLY A 93 -0.28 9.25 -6.27
CA GLY A 93 -1.55 8.87 -5.68
C GLY A 93 -1.69 7.35 -5.54
N THR A 94 -0.60 6.61 -5.37
CA THR A 94 -0.61 5.15 -5.26
C THR A 94 -1.52 4.69 -4.12
N ALA A 95 -2.38 3.71 -4.38
CA ALA A 95 -3.38 3.29 -3.39
C ALA A 95 -3.65 1.79 -3.47
N LEU A 96 -4.00 1.19 -2.32
CA LEU A 96 -4.52 -0.16 -2.27
C LEU A 96 -6.03 -0.15 -2.45
N LEU A 97 -6.54 -1.07 -3.26
CA LEU A 97 -7.96 -1.23 -3.54
C LEU A 97 -8.39 -2.65 -3.19
N LEU A 98 -9.45 -2.80 -2.40
CA LEU A 98 -10.00 -4.10 -2.05
C LEU A 98 -10.91 -4.66 -3.17
N ALA A 99 -11.60 -3.79 -3.89
CA ALA A 99 -12.42 -4.11 -5.06
C ALA A 99 -12.17 -3.11 -6.20
N LEU A 100 -12.36 -3.56 -7.45
CA LEU A 100 -12.19 -2.73 -8.66
C LEU A 100 -13.50 -2.14 -9.20
N ALA A 101 -14.65 -2.64 -8.74
CA ALA A 101 -15.96 -2.19 -9.14
C ALA A 101 -16.83 -1.93 -7.90
N GLN A 102 -17.76 -0.99 -8.03
CA GLN A 102 -18.78 -0.67 -7.03
C GLN A 102 -20.08 -1.40 -7.35
#